data_AF-A0A9R0QCD5-F1
#
_entry.id   AF-A0A9R0QCD5-F1
#
_cell.length_a   1.000
_cell.length_b   1.000
_cell.length_c   1.000
_cell.angle_alpha   90.00
_cell.angle_beta   90.00
_cell.angle_gamma   90.00
#
_symmetry.space_group_name_H-M   'P 1'
#
loop_
_entity.id
_entity.type
_entity.pdbx_description
1 polymer ?
#
loop_
_entity_poly.entity_id
_entity_poly.type
_entity_poly.pdbx_seq_one_letter_code
_entity_poly.pdbx_strand_id
1 'polypeptide(L)'
;MATCLQLTPKIHMPSSTYMETLLVFHSGIPITLVPLDATNTIPITESFFKAFEEQQSTYEAQYSFQSLKIACDTWFDDQFYTSYFMWDSFMSGVALSIMRNGQKLNGDNDFAEMEVMNITVVTSNEPYGVHDGSNPFFDGHASPKFDLLKGGVHSGHVQIGFNDSFCVLKGGTKGKCQDGYTKEVQGPDSVAVLVAVKAKPNRNVKSPLDREFFDHFLEVLNRPEHTGHFNFTDQFRHYKEIMYKPDLKHQIRGKPVIFDMDMSPGDFLALLCLLKAPMEAIDLRGILVSGNGWANPATVDVIYDVLHMMGRDDIPVGLGKITALRAPDLGCEYVKAIPHGSGGFLDTDTLFGLARVLPRSPRRYTAENSVKYGAPRDTARPELRQPLAFEVWQHIREELKPTDKITILTNGPLTNIANIILSDTKAESVIERIFIVGSHLAGGNGDGGNVFTVPSNKFSEFNFFLDPQAAKAVVESDLDITLIPLRAQRQVASFKEVTRSLCTAEKTPESSFAYQLLLSMQKLQKNNQAYRHIDMFLGELLGAVFLVQQSHLNHSITQRAITVRSGHVSIDGQTILRRTNGKVVKVLDHLDADAYYTEFAKLLNAKKQSAVVGSFDEQKRMWNK
;
A
#
# COMPACT_ATOMS: atom_id res chain seq x y z
N MET A 1 -5.38 -9.57 -0.24
CA MET A 1 -4.52 -8.37 -0.35
C MET A 1 -5.16 -7.17 -1.07
N ALA A 2 -6.28 -7.33 -1.79
CA ALA A 2 -6.87 -6.23 -2.59
C ALA A 2 -7.98 -5.41 -1.89
N THR A 3 -8.19 -5.55 -0.57
CA THR A 3 -9.44 -5.10 0.05
C THR A 3 -9.50 -3.63 0.46
N CYS A 4 -8.38 -2.91 0.58
CA CYS A 4 -8.38 -1.47 0.86
C CYS A 4 -7.96 -0.58 -0.31
N LEU A 5 -7.03 -1.03 -1.17
CA LEU A 5 -6.56 -0.24 -2.34
C LEU A 5 -7.62 -0.08 -3.44
N GLN A 6 -8.51 -1.06 -3.61
CA GLN A 6 -9.65 -0.93 -4.53
C GLN A 6 -10.79 -0.06 -3.98
N LEU A 7 -10.70 0.36 -2.71
CA LEU A 7 -11.64 1.29 -2.09
C LEU A 7 -11.02 2.68 -1.95
N THR A 8 -10.38 3.19 -3.02
CA THR A 8 -10.39 4.65 -3.20
C THR A 8 -11.85 5.09 -3.10
N PRO A 9 -12.19 6.09 -2.26
CA PRO A 9 -13.50 6.68 -2.36
C PRO A 9 -13.55 7.24 -3.78
N LYS A 10 -14.31 6.58 -4.66
CA LYS A 10 -14.74 7.17 -5.92
C LYS A 10 -15.21 8.58 -5.56
N ILE A 11 -14.37 9.55 -5.92
CA ILE A 11 -14.58 10.98 -5.76
C ILE A 11 -16.00 11.24 -6.25
N HIS A 12 -17.00 11.47 -5.39
CA HIS A 12 -18.34 11.87 -5.85
C HIS A 12 -18.83 11.20 -7.16
N MET A 13 -18.70 9.89 -7.31
CA MET A 13 -18.88 9.26 -8.64
C MET A 13 -19.81 8.07 -8.60
N PRO A 14 -21.11 8.35 -8.61
CA PRO A 14 -22.06 7.50 -9.32
C PRO A 14 -22.46 8.09 -10.69
N SER A 15 -22.27 9.40 -10.95
CA SER A 15 -22.65 10.01 -12.23
C SER A 15 -21.55 9.97 -13.32
N SER A 16 -20.25 10.12 -13.02
CA SER A 16 -19.24 10.28 -14.08
C SER A 16 -18.90 9.00 -14.84
N THR A 17 -18.69 7.86 -14.16
CA THR A 17 -18.21 6.62 -14.81
C THR A 17 -19.22 6.07 -15.83
N TYR A 18 -20.50 6.18 -15.50
CA TYR A 18 -21.55 5.76 -16.41
C TYR A 18 -21.69 6.74 -17.61
N MET A 19 -21.61 8.05 -17.38
CA MET A 19 -21.57 9.05 -18.46
C MET A 19 -20.42 8.80 -19.43
N GLU A 20 -19.24 8.47 -18.91
CA GLU A 20 -18.05 8.12 -19.69
C GLU A 20 -18.28 6.85 -20.52
N THR A 21 -18.87 5.82 -19.91
CA THR A 21 -19.16 4.56 -20.61
C THR A 21 -20.19 4.77 -21.72
N LEU A 22 -21.30 5.47 -21.45
CA LEU A 22 -22.30 5.77 -22.48
C LEU A 22 -21.69 6.59 -23.62
N LEU A 23 -20.83 7.56 -23.32
CA LEU A 23 -20.13 8.35 -24.33
C LEU A 23 -19.25 7.49 -25.23
N VAL A 24 -18.58 6.47 -24.68
CA VAL A 24 -17.79 5.51 -25.48
C VAL A 24 -18.71 4.71 -26.40
N PHE A 25 -19.80 4.14 -25.89
CA PHE A 25 -20.74 3.35 -26.70
C PHE A 25 -21.36 4.17 -27.84
N HIS A 26 -21.73 5.42 -27.58
CA HIS A 26 -22.33 6.32 -28.57
C HIS A 26 -21.30 7.13 -29.40
N SER A 27 -20.00 6.84 -29.28
CA SER A 27 -18.95 7.58 -30.00
C SER A 27 -18.91 7.33 -31.51
N GLY A 28 -19.59 6.29 -31.99
CA GLY A 28 -19.51 5.80 -33.38
C GLY A 28 -18.23 4.99 -33.68
N ILE A 29 -17.36 4.79 -32.69
CA ILE A 29 -16.21 3.89 -32.82
C ILE A 29 -16.72 2.43 -32.77
N PRO A 30 -16.28 1.54 -33.68
CA PRO A 30 -16.61 0.12 -33.59
C PRO A 30 -16.10 -0.49 -32.29
N ILE A 31 -17.01 -1.02 -31.48
CA ILE A 31 -16.69 -1.64 -30.19
C ILE A 31 -16.83 -3.15 -30.30
N THR A 32 -15.89 -3.86 -29.70
CA THR A 32 -16.04 -5.29 -29.37
C THR A 32 -16.05 -5.43 -27.86
N LEU A 33 -17.12 -6.01 -27.33
CA LEU A 33 -17.30 -6.22 -25.89
C LEU A 33 -16.95 -7.66 -25.53
N VAL A 34 -16.13 -7.83 -24.49
CA VAL A 34 -15.85 -9.13 -23.86
C VAL A 34 -16.40 -9.09 -22.43
N PRO A 35 -17.68 -9.44 -22.22
CA PRO A 35 -18.35 -9.31 -20.94
C PRO A 35 -17.98 -10.43 -19.96
N LEU A 36 -18.33 -10.24 -18.69
CA LEU A 36 -18.16 -11.27 -17.64
C LEU A 36 -18.83 -12.59 -18.01
N ASP A 37 -19.98 -12.57 -18.70
CA ASP A 37 -20.65 -13.79 -19.15
C ASP A 37 -19.73 -14.66 -20.02
N ALA A 38 -18.94 -14.04 -20.91
CA ALA A 38 -17.98 -14.77 -21.72
C ALA A 38 -16.74 -15.17 -20.92
N THR A 39 -16.19 -14.28 -20.12
CA THR A 39 -14.95 -14.55 -19.39
C THR A 39 -15.15 -15.53 -18.22
N ASN A 40 -16.38 -15.70 -17.72
CA ASN A 40 -16.76 -16.75 -16.77
C ASN A 40 -16.78 -18.15 -17.41
N THR A 41 -16.69 -18.26 -18.74
CA THR A 41 -16.60 -19.57 -19.42
C THR A 41 -15.17 -20.07 -19.62
N ILE A 42 -14.17 -19.34 -19.10
CA ILE A 42 -12.75 -19.68 -19.19
C ILE A 42 -12.03 -19.71 -17.82
N PRO A 43 -12.49 -20.57 -16.89
CA PRO A 43 -11.82 -20.76 -15.59
C PRO A 43 -10.47 -21.46 -15.78
N ILE A 44 -9.50 -21.11 -14.93
CA ILE A 44 -8.23 -21.83 -14.82
C ILE A 44 -8.54 -23.19 -14.19
N THR A 45 -8.53 -24.26 -14.98
CA THR A 45 -8.77 -25.62 -14.48
C THR A 45 -7.47 -26.24 -13.94
N GLU A 46 -7.59 -27.30 -13.14
CA GLU A 46 -6.43 -28.07 -12.67
C GLU A 46 -5.62 -28.62 -13.87
N SER A 47 -6.30 -29.08 -14.92
CA SER A 47 -5.68 -29.57 -16.14
C SER A 47 -4.87 -28.49 -16.86
N PHE A 48 -5.41 -27.28 -16.98
CA PHE A 48 -4.67 -26.14 -17.53
C PHE A 48 -3.46 -25.77 -16.67
N PHE A 49 -3.65 -25.72 -15.34
CA PHE A 49 -2.57 -25.38 -14.42
C PHE A 49 -1.39 -26.37 -14.54
N LYS A 50 -1.66 -27.68 -14.59
CA LYS A 50 -0.62 -28.71 -14.80
C LYS A 50 0.03 -28.60 -16.19
N ALA A 51 -0.76 -28.39 -17.23
CA ALA A 51 -0.21 -28.21 -18.58
C ALA A 51 0.71 -26.98 -18.66
N PHE A 52 0.38 -25.89 -17.96
CA PHE A 52 1.23 -24.72 -17.86
C PHE A 52 2.50 -25.01 -17.04
N GLU A 53 2.39 -25.78 -15.94
CA GLU A 53 3.55 -26.22 -15.16
C GLU A 53 4.56 -27.00 -16.03
N GLU A 54 4.06 -27.82 -16.96
CA GLU A 54 4.89 -28.63 -17.87
C GLU A 54 5.45 -27.83 -19.07
N GLN A 55 4.84 -26.70 -19.43
CA GLN A 55 5.16 -25.93 -20.65
C GLN A 55 5.69 -24.53 -20.30
N GLN A 56 6.98 -24.49 -19.93
CA GLN A 56 7.70 -23.27 -19.54
C GLN A 56 9.08 -23.15 -20.23
N SER A 57 9.11 -23.30 -21.56
CA SER A 57 10.34 -23.27 -22.36
C SER A 57 10.94 -21.87 -22.54
N THR A 58 10.20 -20.81 -22.18
CA THR A 58 10.64 -19.41 -22.24
C THR A 58 10.60 -18.76 -20.85
N TYR A 59 11.33 -17.66 -20.67
CA TYR A 59 11.31 -16.91 -19.41
C TYR A 59 9.93 -16.28 -19.12
N GLU A 60 9.21 -15.87 -20.17
CA GLU A 60 7.87 -15.31 -20.08
C GLU A 60 6.88 -16.33 -19.50
N ALA A 61 6.95 -17.56 -20.00
CA ALA A 61 6.13 -18.67 -19.52
C ALA A 61 6.48 -19.01 -18.07
N GLN A 62 7.77 -19.06 -17.72
CA GLN A 62 8.24 -19.31 -16.36
C GLN A 62 7.72 -18.25 -15.38
N TYR A 63 7.89 -16.96 -15.71
CA TYR A 63 7.44 -15.85 -14.88
C TYR A 63 5.91 -15.83 -14.71
N SER A 64 5.18 -16.04 -15.81
CA SER A 64 3.72 -16.06 -15.82
C SER A 64 3.17 -17.22 -14.98
N PHE A 65 3.77 -18.41 -15.11
CA PHE A 65 3.40 -19.57 -14.30
C PHE A 65 3.75 -19.35 -12.82
N GLN A 66 4.93 -18.81 -12.50
CA GLN A 66 5.32 -18.51 -11.12
C GLN A 66 4.33 -17.54 -10.47
N SER A 67 3.92 -16.49 -11.19
CA SER A 67 2.93 -15.53 -10.71
C SER A 67 1.57 -16.19 -10.44
N LEU A 68 1.13 -17.07 -11.35
CA LEU A 68 -0.10 -17.84 -11.21
C LEU A 68 -0.03 -18.83 -10.03
N LYS A 69 1.12 -19.49 -9.84
CA LYS A 69 1.36 -20.45 -8.76
C LYS A 69 1.27 -19.77 -7.40
N ILE A 70 1.88 -18.59 -7.24
CA ILE A 70 1.75 -17.79 -6.02
C ILE A 70 0.28 -17.45 -5.73
N ALA A 71 -0.50 -17.05 -6.75
CA ALA A 71 -1.92 -16.78 -6.58
C ALA A 71 -2.70 -18.03 -6.12
N CYS A 72 -2.43 -19.18 -6.76
CA CYS A 72 -3.03 -20.47 -6.40
C CYS A 72 -2.71 -20.88 -4.96
N ASP A 73 -1.44 -20.80 -4.56
CA ASP A 73 -0.95 -21.22 -3.24
C ASP A 73 -1.55 -20.37 -2.09
N THR A 74 -2.06 -19.18 -2.39
CA THR A 74 -2.71 -18.30 -1.40
C THR A 74 -4.23 -18.50 -1.25
N TRP A 75 -4.86 -19.36 -2.06
CA TRP A 75 -6.31 -19.64 -1.98
C TRP A 75 -6.64 -20.62 -0.84
N PHE A 76 -7.84 -20.53 -0.28
CA PHE A 76 -8.24 -21.26 0.93
C PHE A 76 -8.51 -22.77 0.69
N ASP A 77 -8.74 -23.17 -0.57
CA ASP A 77 -9.13 -24.51 -1.03
C ASP A 77 -9.00 -24.65 -2.57
N ASP A 78 -9.41 -25.80 -3.11
CA ASP A 78 -9.39 -26.10 -4.55
C ASP A 78 -10.39 -25.25 -5.36
N GLN A 79 -11.12 -24.30 -4.74
CA GLN A 79 -12.00 -23.39 -5.48
C GLN A 79 -11.24 -22.48 -6.42
N PHE A 80 -9.93 -22.30 -6.24
CA PHE A 80 -9.08 -21.62 -7.22
C PHE A 80 -9.36 -22.12 -8.64
N TYR A 81 -9.43 -23.44 -8.82
CA TYR A 81 -9.63 -24.06 -10.13
C TYR A 81 -11.05 -23.91 -10.71
N THR A 82 -11.94 -23.26 -9.98
CA THR A 82 -13.35 -23.03 -10.37
C THR A 82 -13.75 -21.55 -10.34
N SER A 83 -12.95 -20.71 -9.68
CA SER A 83 -13.30 -19.31 -9.37
C SER A 83 -12.25 -18.32 -9.87
N TYR A 84 -11.10 -18.78 -10.36
CA TYR A 84 -10.09 -17.94 -10.99
C TYR A 84 -10.19 -18.06 -12.52
N PHE A 85 -10.19 -16.95 -13.23
CA PHE A 85 -10.50 -16.90 -14.66
C PHE A 85 -9.47 -16.06 -15.42
N MET A 86 -9.24 -16.39 -16.70
CA MET A 86 -8.25 -15.70 -17.55
C MET A 86 -8.85 -14.50 -18.29
N TRP A 87 -9.54 -13.59 -17.59
CA TRP A 87 -10.32 -12.51 -18.22
C TRP A 87 -9.48 -11.63 -19.18
N ASP A 88 -8.37 -11.08 -18.70
CA ASP A 88 -7.54 -10.14 -19.48
C ASP A 88 -6.80 -10.85 -20.63
N SER A 89 -6.29 -12.05 -20.38
CA SER A 89 -5.62 -12.86 -21.40
C SER A 89 -6.59 -13.29 -22.49
N PHE A 90 -7.80 -13.70 -22.12
CA PHE A 90 -8.85 -14.10 -23.07
C PHE A 90 -9.30 -12.92 -23.93
N MET A 91 -9.55 -11.75 -23.33
CA MET A 91 -9.83 -10.52 -24.07
C MET A 91 -8.72 -10.21 -25.09
N SER A 92 -7.45 -10.35 -24.68
CA SER A 92 -6.31 -10.15 -25.57
C SER A 92 -6.30 -11.13 -26.75
N GLY A 93 -6.62 -12.42 -26.50
CA GLY A 93 -6.76 -13.43 -27.55
C GLY A 93 -7.89 -13.10 -28.53
N VAL A 94 -9.06 -12.69 -28.02
CA VAL A 94 -10.19 -12.26 -28.85
C VAL A 94 -9.78 -11.09 -29.74
N ALA A 95 -9.14 -10.06 -29.18
CA ALA A 95 -8.67 -8.89 -29.91
C ALA A 95 -7.65 -9.26 -31.00
N LEU A 96 -6.65 -10.08 -30.67
CA LEU A 96 -5.62 -10.52 -31.63
C LEU A 96 -6.22 -11.34 -32.79
N SER A 97 -7.19 -12.21 -32.51
CA SER A 97 -7.87 -12.97 -33.56
C SER A 97 -8.63 -12.04 -34.53
N ILE A 98 -9.31 -11.01 -34.02
CA ILE A 98 -9.99 -10.01 -34.85
C ILE A 98 -8.98 -9.21 -35.69
N MET A 99 -7.88 -8.75 -35.09
CA MET A 99 -6.85 -8.00 -35.81
C MET A 99 -6.20 -8.83 -36.92
N ARG A 100 -5.98 -10.13 -36.68
CA ARG A 100 -5.39 -11.05 -37.66
C ARG A 100 -6.34 -11.40 -38.81
N ASN A 101 -7.60 -11.69 -38.48
CA ASN A 101 -8.55 -12.23 -39.45
C ASN A 101 -9.40 -11.14 -40.15
N GLY A 102 -9.30 -9.89 -39.69
CA GLY A 102 -10.18 -8.79 -40.07
C GLY A 102 -11.55 -8.90 -39.41
N GLN A 103 -12.25 -7.76 -39.24
CA GLN A 103 -13.64 -7.77 -38.82
C GLN A 103 -14.52 -8.36 -39.94
N LYS A 104 -14.90 -9.63 -39.80
CA LYS A 104 -15.90 -10.24 -40.68
C LYS A 104 -17.31 -9.91 -40.16
N LEU A 105 -18.26 -9.67 -41.08
CA LEU A 105 -19.66 -9.32 -40.80
C LEU A 105 -20.40 -10.35 -39.91
N ASN A 106 -19.92 -11.59 -39.85
CA ASN A 106 -20.45 -12.66 -39.01
C ASN A 106 -19.75 -12.80 -37.65
N GLY A 107 -18.77 -11.94 -37.33
CA GLY A 107 -18.08 -11.94 -36.05
C GLY A 107 -17.10 -13.11 -35.83
N ASP A 108 -16.68 -13.85 -36.86
CA ASP A 108 -15.88 -15.06 -36.63
C ASP A 108 -14.57 -14.78 -35.85
N ASN A 109 -14.41 -15.46 -34.70
CA ASN A 109 -13.27 -15.35 -33.80
C ASN A 109 -12.72 -16.74 -33.48
N ASP A 110 -11.41 -16.90 -33.37
CA ASP A 110 -10.81 -18.23 -33.16
C ASP A 110 -11.15 -18.81 -31.78
N PHE A 111 -11.33 -17.96 -30.77
CA PHE A 111 -11.43 -18.35 -29.36
C PHE A 111 -12.79 -18.10 -28.73
N ALA A 112 -13.62 -17.24 -29.33
CA ALA A 112 -14.92 -16.86 -28.80
C ALA A 112 -16.05 -17.07 -29.81
N GLU A 113 -17.23 -17.43 -29.31
CA GLU A 113 -18.48 -17.27 -30.06
C GLU A 113 -18.89 -15.80 -29.97
N MET A 114 -19.16 -15.19 -31.13
CA MET A 114 -19.43 -13.75 -31.23
C MET A 114 -20.81 -13.51 -31.79
N GLU A 115 -21.50 -12.51 -31.26
CA GLU A 115 -22.83 -12.10 -31.70
C GLU A 115 -22.91 -10.58 -31.78
N VAL A 116 -23.65 -10.06 -32.77
CA VAL A 116 -23.97 -8.63 -32.81
C VAL A 116 -25.21 -8.42 -31.95
N MET A 117 -25.07 -7.64 -30.88
CA MET A 117 -26.15 -7.36 -29.94
C MET A 117 -26.43 -5.86 -29.87
N ASN A 118 -27.70 -5.50 -29.76
CA ASN A 118 -28.12 -4.12 -29.53
C ASN A 118 -28.12 -3.85 -28.04
N ILE A 119 -27.03 -3.26 -27.54
CA ILE A 119 -26.83 -3.06 -26.10
C ILE A 119 -26.77 -1.58 -25.75
N THR A 120 -27.05 -1.28 -24.49
CA THR A 120 -26.83 0.03 -23.89
C THR A 120 -26.39 -0.11 -22.44
N VAL A 121 -25.93 0.98 -21.84
CA VAL A 121 -25.58 1.03 -20.42
C VAL A 121 -26.73 1.69 -19.67
N VAL A 122 -27.32 0.97 -18.72
CA VAL A 122 -28.54 1.37 -18.01
C VAL A 122 -28.19 2.29 -16.83
N THR A 123 -29.06 3.26 -16.57
CA THR A 123 -29.09 4.03 -15.31
C THR A 123 -30.06 3.41 -14.31
N SER A 124 -30.04 3.87 -13.07
CA SER A 124 -30.87 3.43 -11.94
C SER A 124 -32.38 3.60 -12.15
N ASN A 125 -32.94 2.73 -12.98
CA ASN A 125 -34.15 3.05 -13.71
C ASN A 125 -35.45 2.44 -13.18
N GLU A 126 -35.46 1.97 -11.94
CA GLU A 126 -36.72 1.53 -11.32
C GLU A 126 -37.11 2.43 -10.15
N PRO A 127 -38.10 3.33 -10.33
CA PRO A 127 -39.08 3.41 -11.43
C PRO A 127 -38.64 4.28 -12.63
N TYR A 128 -39.03 3.88 -13.85
CA TYR A 128 -38.80 4.64 -15.08
C TYR A 128 -39.54 5.99 -15.06
N GLY A 129 -38.91 7.06 -15.57
CA GLY A 129 -39.54 8.37 -15.77
C GLY A 129 -39.63 9.25 -14.51
N VAL A 130 -38.93 8.90 -13.43
CA VAL A 130 -38.80 9.76 -12.25
C VAL A 130 -37.83 10.89 -12.55
N HIS A 131 -38.29 12.13 -12.37
CA HIS A 131 -37.49 13.35 -12.54
C HIS A 131 -37.26 14.03 -11.20
N ASP A 132 -36.18 13.67 -10.51
CA ASP A 132 -35.77 14.28 -9.23
C ASP A 132 -34.50 15.13 -9.35
N GLY A 133 -34.03 15.35 -10.58
CA GLY A 133 -32.81 16.11 -10.87
C GLY A 133 -31.51 15.31 -10.77
N SER A 134 -31.56 14.03 -10.40
CA SER A 134 -30.35 13.21 -10.28
C SER A 134 -29.74 12.82 -11.64
N ASN A 135 -30.53 12.82 -12.71
CA ASN A 135 -30.16 12.27 -14.00
C ASN A 135 -29.61 13.33 -14.98
N PRO A 136 -28.29 13.38 -15.25
CA PRO A 136 -27.64 14.44 -16.00
C PRO A 136 -27.88 14.44 -17.52
N PHE A 137 -28.58 13.46 -18.09
CA PHE A 137 -29.01 13.55 -19.49
C PHE A 137 -30.33 14.25 -19.67
N PHE A 138 -31.19 14.22 -18.65
CA PHE A 138 -32.55 14.75 -18.73
C PHE A 138 -32.69 16.04 -17.91
N ASP A 139 -32.01 16.14 -16.76
CA ASP A 139 -32.12 17.30 -15.88
C ASP A 139 -31.45 18.54 -16.48
N GLY A 140 -32.12 19.70 -16.36
CA GLY A 140 -31.62 20.98 -16.87
C GLY A 140 -31.50 21.10 -18.39
N HIS A 141 -32.00 20.13 -19.18
CA HIS A 141 -31.88 20.11 -20.63
C HIS A 141 -33.25 20.12 -21.34
N ALA A 142 -33.39 20.94 -22.39
CA ALA A 142 -34.62 21.01 -23.19
C ALA A 142 -34.87 19.71 -23.99
N SER A 143 -33.79 19.12 -24.51
CA SER A 143 -33.73 17.82 -25.18
C SER A 143 -32.73 16.91 -24.45
N PRO A 144 -33.03 15.61 -24.28
CA PRO A 144 -32.08 14.67 -23.66
C PRO A 144 -30.75 14.63 -24.42
N LYS A 145 -29.64 14.43 -23.70
CA LYS A 145 -28.34 14.14 -24.34
C LYS A 145 -28.39 12.78 -25.05
N PHE A 146 -27.57 12.61 -26.10
CA PHE A 146 -27.47 11.37 -26.89
C PHE A 146 -28.78 10.89 -27.51
N ASP A 147 -29.74 11.81 -27.71
CA ASP A 147 -31.07 11.53 -28.26
C ASP A 147 -31.85 10.43 -27.50
N LEU A 148 -31.56 10.28 -26.21
CA LEU A 148 -32.16 9.24 -25.37
C LEU A 148 -33.68 9.43 -25.22
N LEU A 149 -34.42 8.32 -25.25
CA LEU A 149 -35.87 8.31 -25.15
C LEU A 149 -36.33 8.76 -23.74
N LYS A 150 -37.21 9.77 -23.68
CA LYS A 150 -37.94 10.12 -22.44
C LYS A 150 -38.89 9.00 -22.04
N GLY A 151 -38.79 8.54 -20.79
CA GLY A 151 -39.49 7.37 -20.26
C GLY A 151 -38.82 6.03 -20.64
N GLY A 152 -37.65 6.07 -21.29
CA GLY A 152 -36.88 4.90 -21.70
C GLY A 152 -35.94 4.39 -20.61
N VAL A 153 -35.04 3.47 -20.99
CA VAL A 153 -34.14 2.76 -20.06
C VAL A 153 -33.05 3.62 -19.42
N HIS A 154 -33.00 4.90 -19.79
CA HIS A 154 -32.11 5.91 -19.21
C HIS A 154 -32.85 7.03 -18.46
N SER A 155 -34.19 7.05 -18.40
CA SER A 155 -34.97 8.18 -17.85
C SER A 155 -35.30 8.13 -16.35
N GLY A 156 -34.68 7.24 -15.59
CA GLY A 156 -34.94 7.11 -14.16
C GLY A 156 -33.99 7.92 -13.30
N HIS A 157 -34.03 7.62 -12.00
CA HIS A 157 -33.11 8.17 -11.02
C HIS A 157 -31.67 7.71 -11.32
N VAL A 158 -30.66 8.50 -10.96
CA VAL A 158 -29.24 8.06 -10.95
C VAL A 158 -28.81 8.04 -9.50
N GLN A 159 -28.25 6.92 -9.03
CA GLN A 159 -27.82 6.75 -7.65
C GLN A 159 -26.92 7.94 -7.28
N ILE A 160 -27.18 8.63 -6.17
CA ILE A 160 -26.36 9.76 -5.72
C ILE A 160 -25.42 9.39 -4.57
N GLY A 161 -25.55 8.19 -4.00
CA GLY A 161 -24.65 7.66 -2.98
C GLY A 161 -24.99 6.25 -2.49
N PHE A 162 -24.17 5.69 -1.60
CA PHE A 162 -24.38 4.33 -1.07
C PHE A 162 -25.67 4.17 -0.25
N ASN A 163 -26.10 5.22 0.46
CA ASN A 163 -27.31 5.24 1.28
C ASN A 163 -28.50 5.88 0.56
N ASP A 164 -28.47 5.89 -0.77
CA ASP A 164 -29.54 6.46 -1.55
C ASP A 164 -30.87 5.74 -1.28
N SER A 165 -31.81 6.47 -0.68
CA SER A 165 -33.12 5.91 -0.34
C SER A 165 -33.91 5.43 -1.56
N PHE A 166 -33.60 5.94 -2.76
CA PHE A 166 -34.16 5.43 -4.01
C PHE A 166 -33.50 4.15 -4.47
N CYS A 167 -32.28 3.83 -4.06
CA CYS A 167 -31.60 2.61 -4.49
C CYS A 167 -31.63 1.49 -3.47
N VAL A 168 -31.95 1.80 -2.21
CA VAL A 168 -32.00 0.85 -1.10
C VAL A 168 -33.40 0.26 -0.93
N LEU A 169 -33.50 -1.08 -0.90
CA LEU A 169 -34.72 -1.80 -0.54
C LEU A 169 -34.85 -1.88 0.99
N LYS A 170 -35.97 -1.40 1.56
CA LYS A 170 -36.27 -1.55 2.99
C LYS A 170 -36.31 -3.04 3.38
N GLY A 171 -35.35 -3.48 4.19
CA GLY A 171 -35.29 -4.85 4.72
C GLY A 171 -34.53 -5.87 3.84
N GLY A 172 -33.84 -5.45 2.78
CA GLY A 172 -33.04 -6.32 1.92
C GLY A 172 -31.58 -5.87 1.77
N THR A 173 -30.69 -6.78 1.35
CA THR A 173 -29.27 -6.51 1.06
C THR A 173 -28.98 -6.19 -0.41
N LYS A 174 -29.98 -6.33 -1.29
CA LYS A 174 -29.88 -5.97 -2.72
C LYS A 174 -30.47 -4.59 -2.96
N GLY A 175 -29.77 -3.75 -3.73
CA GLY A 175 -30.34 -2.51 -4.25
C GLY A 175 -31.27 -2.76 -5.45
N LYS A 176 -32.17 -1.83 -5.75
CA LYS A 176 -33.05 -1.89 -6.94
C LYS A 176 -32.52 -1.10 -8.15
N CYS A 177 -31.45 -0.36 -7.94
CA CYS A 177 -30.77 0.47 -8.93
C CYS A 177 -29.77 -0.34 -9.76
N GLN A 178 -29.63 0.02 -11.05
CA GLN A 178 -28.84 -0.72 -12.06
C GLN A 178 -27.80 0.16 -12.76
N ASP A 179 -27.32 1.23 -12.11
CA ASP A 179 -26.30 2.11 -12.71
C ASP A 179 -25.06 1.34 -13.18
N GLY A 180 -24.74 1.49 -14.46
CA GLY A 180 -23.60 0.83 -15.10
C GLY A 180 -23.87 -0.58 -15.60
N TYR A 181 -25.10 -1.09 -15.50
CA TYR A 181 -25.46 -2.40 -16.02
C TYR A 181 -25.62 -2.35 -17.55
N THR A 182 -24.91 -3.21 -18.28
CA THR A 182 -25.14 -3.38 -19.72
C THR A 182 -26.36 -4.25 -19.98
N LYS A 183 -27.30 -3.76 -20.79
CA LYS A 183 -28.55 -4.45 -21.12
C LYS A 183 -28.80 -4.45 -22.61
N GLU A 184 -29.29 -5.57 -23.13
CA GLU A 184 -29.83 -5.63 -24.48
C GLU A 184 -31.17 -4.89 -24.53
N VAL A 185 -31.29 -3.93 -25.44
CA VAL A 185 -32.50 -3.13 -25.61
C VAL A 185 -32.81 -2.93 -27.09
N GLN A 186 -34.09 -2.83 -27.41
CA GLN A 186 -34.57 -2.61 -28.77
C GLN A 186 -34.97 -1.15 -28.90
N GLY A 187 -34.30 -0.37 -29.74
CA GLY A 187 -34.66 1.02 -30.00
C GLY A 187 -33.48 1.98 -30.20
N PRO A 188 -33.75 3.29 -30.32
CA PRO A 188 -32.74 4.31 -30.61
C PRO A 188 -31.70 4.48 -29.48
N ASP A 189 -32.02 4.04 -28.27
CA ASP A 189 -31.13 4.05 -27.09
C ASP A 189 -30.04 2.96 -27.15
N SER A 190 -30.10 2.04 -28.13
CA SER A 190 -29.14 0.94 -28.28
C SER A 190 -28.04 1.24 -29.29
N VAL A 191 -26.88 0.63 -29.06
CA VAL A 191 -25.78 0.59 -30.00
C VAL A 191 -25.55 -0.87 -30.40
N ALA A 192 -25.43 -1.13 -31.70
CA ALA A 192 -25.04 -2.44 -32.20
C ALA A 192 -23.55 -2.67 -31.91
N VAL A 193 -23.26 -3.66 -31.05
CA VAL A 193 -21.90 -3.97 -30.60
C VAL A 193 -21.62 -5.45 -30.88
N LEU A 194 -20.39 -5.75 -31.31
CA LEU A 194 -19.94 -7.14 -31.43
C LEU A 194 -19.58 -7.66 -30.03
N VAL A 195 -20.26 -8.69 -29.55
CA VAL A 195 -20.11 -9.20 -28.18
C VAL A 195 -19.58 -10.63 -28.22
N ALA A 196 -18.53 -10.91 -27.46
CA ALA A 196 -18.14 -12.28 -27.15
C ALA A 196 -19.16 -12.86 -26.17
N VAL A 197 -19.78 -13.99 -26.51
CA VAL A 197 -20.83 -14.61 -25.67
C VAL A 197 -20.24 -15.67 -24.76
N LYS A 198 -19.29 -16.47 -25.27
CA LYS A 198 -18.54 -17.47 -24.50
C LYS A 198 -17.27 -17.90 -25.23
N ALA A 199 -16.35 -18.51 -24.49
CA ALA A 199 -15.17 -19.16 -25.02
C ALA A 199 -15.55 -20.44 -25.78
N LYS A 200 -14.94 -20.64 -26.94
CA LYS A 200 -15.12 -21.83 -27.78
C LYS A 200 -14.51 -23.05 -27.10
N PRO A 201 -15.17 -24.23 -27.17
CA PRO A 201 -14.56 -25.47 -26.73
C PRO A 201 -13.33 -25.77 -27.59
N ASN A 202 -12.39 -26.53 -27.03
CA ASN A 202 -11.23 -26.99 -27.79
C ASN A 202 -11.69 -27.86 -28.99
N ARG A 203 -11.18 -27.57 -30.19
CA ARG A 203 -11.48 -28.33 -31.41
C ARG A 203 -10.96 -29.77 -31.31
N ASN A 204 -9.88 -29.99 -30.57
CA ASN A 204 -9.36 -31.31 -30.28
C ASN A 204 -10.05 -31.90 -29.03
N VAL A 205 -11.06 -32.74 -29.26
CA VAL A 205 -11.82 -33.42 -28.20
C VAL A 205 -10.96 -34.33 -27.30
N LYS A 206 -9.74 -34.68 -27.74
CA LYS A 206 -8.79 -35.47 -26.94
C LYS A 206 -7.83 -34.61 -26.11
N SER A 207 -7.80 -33.30 -26.30
CA SER A 207 -6.95 -32.42 -25.50
C SER A 207 -7.43 -32.42 -24.05
N PRO A 208 -6.53 -32.46 -23.06
CA PRO A 208 -6.89 -32.25 -21.66
C PRO A 208 -7.33 -30.80 -21.38
N LEU A 209 -7.09 -29.87 -22.33
CA LEU A 209 -7.49 -28.47 -22.25
C LEU A 209 -8.81 -28.27 -22.96
N ASP A 210 -9.83 -27.82 -22.24
CA ASP A 210 -11.23 -27.83 -22.68
C ASP A 210 -11.65 -26.57 -23.47
N ARG A 211 -10.76 -25.58 -23.61
CA ARG A 211 -10.96 -24.37 -24.40
C ARG A 211 -9.86 -24.21 -25.44
N GLU A 212 -10.25 -23.81 -26.65
CA GLU A 212 -9.31 -23.56 -27.77
C GLU A 212 -8.25 -22.51 -27.39
N PHE A 213 -8.66 -21.51 -26.59
CA PHE A 213 -7.76 -20.46 -26.12
C PHE A 213 -6.56 -20.99 -25.32
N PHE A 214 -6.73 -22.04 -24.52
CA PHE A 214 -5.69 -22.51 -23.61
C PHE A 214 -4.48 -23.07 -24.35
N ASP A 215 -4.72 -23.89 -25.38
CA ASP A 215 -3.63 -24.43 -26.22
C ASP A 215 -2.84 -23.29 -26.85
N HIS A 216 -3.54 -22.31 -27.43
CA HIS A 216 -2.89 -21.19 -28.09
C HIS A 216 -2.17 -20.25 -27.11
N PHE A 217 -2.73 -20.04 -25.92
CA PHE A 217 -2.09 -19.24 -24.88
C PHE A 217 -0.74 -19.85 -24.46
N LEU A 218 -0.71 -21.16 -24.18
CA LEU A 218 0.52 -21.86 -23.83
C LEU A 218 1.50 -21.86 -25.00
N GLU A 219 1.03 -22.12 -26.23
CA GLU A 219 1.86 -22.08 -27.43
C GLU A 219 2.54 -20.72 -27.58
N VAL A 220 1.78 -19.62 -27.54
CA VAL A 220 2.29 -18.26 -27.76
C VAL A 220 3.31 -17.87 -26.70
N LEU A 221 3.06 -18.15 -25.43
CA LEU A 221 4.01 -17.84 -24.37
C LEU A 221 5.33 -18.61 -24.53
N ASN A 222 5.29 -19.80 -25.11
CA ASN A 222 6.44 -20.68 -25.26
C ASN A 222 7.19 -20.54 -26.60
N ARG A 223 6.79 -19.61 -27.48
CA ARG A 223 7.45 -19.37 -28.78
C ARG A 223 8.86 -18.75 -28.62
N PRO A 224 9.93 -19.42 -29.08
CA PRO A 224 11.30 -18.91 -28.93
C PRO A 224 11.55 -17.60 -29.67
N GLU A 225 10.87 -17.34 -30.79
CA GLU A 225 11.08 -16.17 -31.65
C GLU A 225 10.68 -14.85 -30.97
N HIS A 226 9.92 -14.92 -29.87
CA HIS A 226 9.39 -13.77 -29.14
C HIS A 226 9.82 -13.78 -27.66
N THR A 227 10.85 -14.56 -27.31
CA THR A 227 11.37 -14.55 -25.94
C THR A 227 11.98 -13.19 -25.60
N GLY A 228 11.83 -12.80 -24.35
CA GLY A 228 12.24 -11.52 -23.83
C GLY A 228 13.75 -11.35 -23.88
N HIS A 229 14.17 -10.12 -24.14
CA HIS A 229 15.58 -9.76 -24.27
C HIS A 229 16.34 -9.72 -22.93
N PHE A 230 15.67 -9.92 -21.79
CA PHE A 230 16.22 -9.66 -20.47
C PHE A 230 16.51 -10.95 -19.70
N ASN A 231 17.73 -11.44 -19.84
CA ASN A 231 18.32 -12.37 -18.88
C ASN A 231 19.34 -11.62 -18.03
N PHE A 232 19.08 -11.48 -16.73
CA PHE A 232 19.99 -10.79 -15.79
C PHE A 232 21.38 -11.43 -15.77
N THR A 233 21.47 -12.75 -15.92
CA THR A 233 22.75 -13.48 -15.93
C THR A 233 23.55 -13.19 -17.20
N ASP A 234 22.87 -12.98 -18.33
CA ASP A 234 23.51 -12.61 -19.60
C ASP A 234 23.90 -11.12 -19.61
N GLN A 235 23.07 -10.26 -19.00
CA GLN A 235 23.32 -8.82 -18.89
C GLN A 235 24.44 -8.51 -17.88
N PHE A 236 24.53 -9.29 -16.81
CA PHE A 236 25.48 -9.10 -15.71
C PHE A 236 26.19 -10.42 -15.40
N ARG A 237 27.33 -10.64 -16.05
CA ARG A 237 28.11 -11.89 -16.01
C ARG A 237 28.47 -12.38 -14.60
N HIS A 238 28.55 -11.47 -13.62
CA HIS A 238 28.91 -11.77 -12.24
C HIS A 238 27.77 -11.53 -11.25
N TYR A 239 26.51 -11.49 -11.73
CA TYR A 239 25.34 -11.39 -10.87
C TYR A 239 25.30 -12.52 -9.83
N LYS A 240 25.06 -12.15 -8.57
CA LYS A 240 24.89 -13.06 -7.43
C LYS A 240 23.93 -12.46 -6.41
N GLU A 241 23.12 -13.31 -5.80
CA GLU A 241 22.29 -12.97 -4.65
C GLU A 241 23.13 -12.99 -3.37
N ILE A 242 23.79 -11.86 -3.09
CA ILE A 242 24.67 -11.71 -1.91
C ILE A 242 23.86 -11.05 -0.79
N MET A 243 23.95 -11.61 0.42
CA MET A 243 23.43 -11.00 1.64
C MET A 243 24.58 -10.39 2.43
N TYR A 244 24.44 -9.14 2.87
CA TYR A 244 25.42 -8.45 3.70
C TYR A 244 24.98 -8.48 5.17
N LYS A 245 25.66 -9.31 5.97
CA LYS A 245 25.40 -9.46 7.41
C LYS A 245 26.68 -9.21 8.20
N PRO A 246 26.67 -8.35 9.23
CA PRO A 246 27.85 -8.10 10.06
C PRO A 246 28.13 -9.31 10.97
N ASP A 247 29.40 -9.55 11.28
CA ASP A 247 29.76 -10.48 12.36
C ASP A 247 29.63 -9.77 13.72
N LEU A 248 28.57 -10.12 14.45
CA LEU A 248 28.21 -9.50 15.72
C LEU A 248 28.77 -10.25 16.95
N LYS A 249 29.50 -11.37 16.80
CA LYS A 249 29.91 -12.23 17.93
C LYS A 249 30.81 -11.54 18.95
N HIS A 250 31.64 -10.60 18.50
CA HIS A 250 32.64 -9.93 19.33
C HIS A 250 32.45 -8.41 19.43
N GLN A 251 31.32 -7.90 18.95
CA GLN A 251 31.04 -6.47 18.99
C GLN A 251 30.33 -6.08 20.29
N ILE A 252 30.73 -4.92 20.83
CA ILE A 252 30.01 -4.28 21.93
C ILE A 252 28.69 -3.75 21.36
N ARG A 253 27.58 -4.24 21.91
CA ARG A 253 26.23 -3.86 21.50
C ARG A 253 25.63 -2.94 22.54
N GLY A 254 25.01 -1.86 22.07
CA GLY A 254 24.28 -0.91 22.87
C GLY A 254 22.90 -1.43 23.25
N LYS A 255 21.98 -0.50 23.47
CA LYS A 255 20.61 -0.84 23.89
C LYS A 255 19.85 -1.52 22.76
N PRO A 256 19.19 -2.67 22.98
CA PRO A 256 18.32 -3.29 21.99
C PRO A 256 17.17 -2.36 21.62
N VAL A 257 17.03 -2.04 20.34
CA VAL A 257 15.99 -1.17 19.79
C VAL A 257 15.16 -1.90 18.75
N ILE A 258 13.85 -1.72 18.82
CA ILE A 258 12.91 -2.05 17.75
C ILE A 258 12.36 -0.75 17.18
N PHE A 259 12.32 -0.65 15.85
CA PHE A 259 11.73 0.49 15.15
C PHE A 259 10.38 0.07 14.54
N ASP A 260 9.29 0.65 15.03
CA ASP A 260 7.95 0.52 14.45
C ASP A 260 7.68 1.71 13.53
N MET A 261 7.42 1.44 12.26
CA MET A 261 7.39 2.46 11.20
C MET A 261 6.20 2.24 10.26
N ASP A 262 5.71 3.31 9.66
CA ASP A 262 4.59 3.31 8.72
C ASP A 262 5.01 3.53 7.26
N MET A 263 6.34 3.48 7.03
CA MET A 263 6.97 3.58 5.71
C MET A 263 6.74 4.92 5.01
N SER A 264 6.53 5.98 5.78
CA SER A 264 6.66 7.34 5.27
C SER A 264 8.11 7.63 4.79
N PRO A 265 8.32 8.68 3.97
CA PRO A 265 9.66 9.16 3.65
C PRO A 265 10.46 9.57 4.89
N GLY A 266 9.79 10.11 5.92
CA GLY A 266 10.40 10.45 7.19
C GLY A 266 10.95 9.21 7.89
N ASP A 267 10.24 8.10 7.83
CA ASP A 267 10.64 6.84 8.45
C ASP A 267 11.84 6.18 7.77
N PHE A 268 11.91 6.23 6.43
CA PHE A 268 13.10 5.73 5.73
C PHE A 268 14.35 6.54 6.09
N LEU A 269 14.22 7.86 6.25
CA LEU A 269 15.30 8.72 6.72
C LEU A 269 15.63 8.49 8.20
N ALA A 270 14.63 8.26 9.05
CA ALA A 270 14.82 7.88 10.45
C ALA A 270 15.53 6.53 10.58
N LEU A 271 15.17 5.55 9.73
CA LEU A 271 15.85 4.27 9.62
C LEU A 271 17.33 4.46 9.27
N LEU A 272 17.65 5.32 8.30
CA LEU A 272 19.04 5.67 8.00
C LEU A 272 19.73 6.23 9.25
N CYS A 273 19.12 7.18 9.97
CA CYS A 273 19.70 7.70 11.22
C CYS A 273 20.00 6.59 12.24
N LEU A 274 19.09 5.63 12.44
CA LEU A 274 19.28 4.49 13.34
C LEU A 274 20.41 3.57 12.86
N LEU A 275 20.52 3.31 11.55
CA LEU A 275 21.56 2.48 10.96
C LEU A 275 22.95 3.17 10.96
N LYS A 276 22.98 4.50 10.95
CA LYS A 276 24.22 5.29 11.09
C LYS A 276 24.71 5.40 12.53
N ALA A 277 23.83 5.17 13.50
CA ALA A 277 24.17 5.27 14.91
C ALA A 277 25.25 4.25 15.30
N PRO A 278 26.21 4.60 16.16
CA PRO A 278 27.18 3.65 16.68
C PRO A 278 26.46 2.45 17.31
N MET A 279 26.83 1.23 16.92
CA MET A 279 26.21 0.00 17.45
C MET A 279 26.44 -0.16 18.95
N GLU A 280 27.48 0.49 19.48
CA GLU A 280 27.79 0.56 20.90
C GLU A 280 26.76 1.42 21.68
N ALA A 281 26.04 2.32 20.98
CA ALA A 281 25.00 3.15 21.56
C ALA A 281 23.60 2.51 21.39
N ILE A 282 23.27 2.13 20.16
CA ILE A 282 21.96 1.56 19.79
C ILE A 282 22.16 0.33 18.94
N ASP A 283 21.47 -0.74 19.31
CA ASP A 283 21.48 -2.02 18.61
C ASP A 283 20.10 -2.25 18.00
N LEU A 284 19.90 -1.81 16.75
CA LEU A 284 18.65 -2.04 16.02
C LEU A 284 18.49 -3.54 15.72
N ARG A 285 17.50 -4.15 16.36
CA ARG A 285 17.23 -5.60 16.36
C ARG A 285 16.11 -6.02 15.42
N GLY A 286 15.22 -5.11 15.06
CA GLY A 286 14.07 -5.42 14.22
C GLY A 286 13.30 -4.19 13.79
N ILE A 287 12.59 -4.34 12.68
CA ILE A 287 11.70 -3.34 12.12
C ILE A 287 10.30 -3.94 12.07
N LEU A 288 9.33 -3.22 12.63
CA LEU A 288 7.91 -3.56 12.56
C LEU A 288 7.25 -2.56 11.63
N VAL A 289 6.50 -3.04 10.64
CA VAL A 289 5.84 -2.21 9.65
C VAL A 289 4.36 -2.12 9.97
N SER A 290 3.84 -0.92 10.15
CA SER A 290 2.41 -0.68 10.33
C SER A 290 1.73 -0.66 8.96
N GLY A 291 0.98 -1.73 8.66
CA GLY A 291 0.33 -1.89 7.36
C GLY A 291 -0.84 -0.93 7.11
N ASN A 292 -1.33 -0.24 8.15
CA ASN A 292 -2.30 0.85 8.07
C ASN A 292 -1.65 2.25 7.98
N GLY A 293 -0.40 2.27 7.51
CA GLY A 293 0.50 3.41 7.42
C GLY A 293 0.52 4.14 6.07
N TRP A 294 1.54 4.97 5.85
CA TRP A 294 1.72 5.84 4.68
C TRP A 294 2.14 5.14 3.39
N ALA A 295 2.61 3.89 3.44
CA ALA A 295 2.92 3.10 2.24
C ALA A 295 2.19 1.76 2.23
N ASN A 296 2.02 1.21 1.04
CA ASN A 296 1.44 -0.11 0.87
C ASN A 296 2.41 -1.19 1.35
N PRO A 297 1.91 -2.24 2.03
CA PRO A 297 2.74 -3.37 2.47
C PRO A 297 3.57 -4.03 1.37
N ALA A 298 3.13 -3.97 0.12
CA ALA A 298 3.88 -4.48 -1.03
C ALA A 298 5.21 -3.76 -1.26
N THR A 299 5.46 -2.62 -0.60
CA THR A 299 6.68 -1.83 -0.76
C THR A 299 7.73 -2.10 0.31
N VAL A 300 7.53 -3.14 1.15
CA VAL A 300 8.52 -3.57 2.16
C VAL A 300 9.89 -3.87 1.54
N ASP A 301 9.94 -4.19 0.25
CA ASP A 301 11.16 -4.28 -0.56
C ASP A 301 12.08 -3.06 -0.44
N VAL A 302 11.52 -1.85 -0.29
CA VAL A 302 12.31 -0.63 -0.12
C VAL A 302 13.07 -0.65 1.21
N ILE A 303 12.48 -1.22 2.28
CA ILE A 303 13.18 -1.42 3.56
C ILE A 303 14.33 -2.41 3.35
N TYR A 304 14.10 -3.50 2.62
CA TYR A 304 15.14 -4.46 2.31
C TYR A 304 16.27 -3.85 1.49
N ASP A 305 15.96 -3.02 0.50
CA ASP A 305 16.93 -2.31 -0.32
C ASP A 305 17.76 -1.31 0.53
N VAL A 306 17.15 -0.62 1.52
CA VAL A 306 17.87 0.23 2.49
C VAL A 306 18.75 -0.58 3.45
N LEU A 307 18.25 -1.70 3.98
CA LEU A 307 19.04 -2.59 4.84
C LEU A 307 20.23 -3.18 4.07
N HIS A 308 20.01 -3.57 2.83
CA HIS A 308 21.04 -4.10 1.94
C HIS A 308 22.10 -3.04 1.62
N MET A 309 21.68 -1.80 1.34
CA MET A 309 22.58 -0.64 1.20
C MET A 309 23.50 -0.51 2.42
N MET A 310 22.92 -0.62 3.62
CA MET A 310 23.63 -0.45 4.89
C MET A 310 24.39 -1.69 5.37
N GLY A 311 24.35 -2.79 4.63
CA GLY A 311 24.98 -4.05 5.05
C GLY A 311 24.36 -4.69 6.28
N ARG A 312 23.05 -4.51 6.47
CA ARG A 312 22.27 -4.96 7.62
C ARG A 312 21.13 -5.90 7.22
N ASP A 313 21.40 -6.82 6.29
CA ASP A 313 20.46 -7.88 5.91
C ASP A 313 20.19 -8.90 7.04
N ASP A 314 20.87 -8.75 8.19
CA ASP A 314 20.59 -9.48 9.43
C ASP A 314 19.31 -9.02 10.13
N ILE A 315 18.85 -7.77 9.90
CA ILE A 315 17.70 -7.21 10.61
C ILE A 315 16.39 -7.83 10.07
N PRO A 316 15.59 -8.50 10.92
CA PRO A 316 14.26 -8.97 10.55
C PRO A 316 13.28 -7.80 10.38
N VAL A 317 12.41 -7.91 9.37
CA VAL A 317 11.35 -6.94 9.09
C VAL A 317 10.03 -7.67 9.12
N GLY A 318 9.11 -7.22 9.98
CA GLY A 318 7.82 -7.87 10.20
C GLY A 318 6.67 -6.96 9.78
N LEU A 319 5.72 -7.49 9.01
CA LEU A 319 4.55 -6.76 8.54
C LEU A 319 3.38 -6.88 9.52
N GLY A 320 2.81 -5.73 9.89
CA GLY A 320 1.65 -5.57 10.74
C GLY A 320 0.32 -5.67 10.01
N LYS A 321 -0.77 -5.43 10.75
CA LYS A 321 -2.12 -5.39 10.16
C LYS A 321 -2.30 -4.16 9.26
N ILE A 322 -3.11 -4.33 8.21
CA ILE A 322 -3.48 -3.27 7.27
C ILE A 322 -4.70 -2.44 7.70
N THR A 323 -5.32 -2.82 8.81
CA THR A 323 -6.49 -2.15 9.38
C THR A 323 -6.24 -1.77 10.83
N ALA A 324 -6.92 -0.72 11.28
CA ALA A 324 -6.95 -0.33 12.68
C ALA A 324 -7.50 -1.46 13.58
N LEU A 325 -7.13 -1.43 14.86
CA LEU A 325 -7.58 -2.36 15.88
C LEU A 325 -9.12 -2.35 15.97
N ARG A 326 -9.71 -3.54 15.97
CA ARG A 326 -11.17 -3.77 16.02
C ARG A 326 -11.96 -3.15 14.86
N ALA A 327 -11.30 -2.73 13.77
CA ALA A 327 -11.98 -2.49 12.52
C ALA A 327 -12.43 -3.85 11.92
N PRO A 328 -13.57 -3.91 11.20
CA PRO A 328 -13.93 -5.10 10.42
C PRO A 328 -12.79 -5.49 9.47
N ASP A 329 -12.72 -6.75 9.02
CA ASP A 329 -11.69 -7.21 8.06
C ASP A 329 -11.70 -6.45 6.71
N LEU A 330 -12.76 -5.66 6.45
CA LEU A 330 -12.93 -4.74 5.32
C LEU A 330 -12.87 -3.24 5.72
N GLY A 331 -12.56 -2.95 6.99
CA GLY A 331 -12.66 -1.63 7.61
C GLY A 331 -11.49 -0.71 7.25
N CYS A 332 -11.59 -0.04 6.11
CA CYS A 332 -10.58 0.91 5.61
C CYS A 332 -10.89 2.38 5.98
N GLU A 333 -11.71 2.63 7.01
CA GLU A 333 -12.24 3.98 7.33
C GLU A 333 -11.11 4.99 7.57
N TYR A 334 -10.14 4.64 8.41
CA TYR A 334 -9.04 5.54 8.77
C TYR A 334 -7.97 5.65 7.69
N VAL A 335 -7.59 4.53 7.05
CA VAL A 335 -6.55 4.50 6.01
C VAL A 335 -6.92 5.35 4.79
N LYS A 336 -8.22 5.52 4.51
CA LYS A 336 -8.71 6.45 3.45
C LYS A 336 -8.36 7.92 3.70
N ALA A 337 -7.93 8.29 4.91
CA ALA A 337 -7.42 9.62 5.18
C ALA A 337 -6.04 9.86 4.54
N ILE A 338 -5.31 8.82 4.13
CA ILE A 338 -4.09 8.98 3.36
C ILE A 338 -4.47 9.18 1.89
N PRO A 339 -4.01 10.26 1.22
CA PRO A 339 -4.25 10.45 -0.21
C PRO A 339 -3.72 9.26 -1.01
N HIS A 340 -4.45 8.82 -2.04
CA HIS A 340 -3.90 7.79 -2.94
C HIS A 340 -2.81 8.35 -3.86
N GLY A 341 -2.99 9.58 -4.36
CA GLY A 341 -2.08 10.21 -5.31
C GLY A 341 -1.03 11.13 -4.66
N SER A 342 -0.97 12.37 -5.13
CA SER A 342 0.01 13.38 -4.73
C SER A 342 0.23 13.48 -3.22
N GLY A 343 1.47 13.24 -2.80
CA GLY A 343 1.92 13.27 -1.41
C GLY A 343 1.35 12.16 -0.52
N GLY A 344 0.74 11.13 -1.08
CA GLY A 344 0.29 9.93 -0.35
C GLY A 344 0.78 8.65 -1.02
N PHE A 345 -0.02 7.58 -1.04
CA PHE A 345 0.42 6.21 -1.37
C PHE A 345 1.32 6.10 -2.60
N LEU A 346 0.93 6.65 -3.76
CA LEU A 346 1.72 6.52 -4.98
C LEU A 346 3.14 7.14 -4.86
N ASP A 347 3.25 8.26 -4.14
CA ASP A 347 4.54 8.92 -3.96
C ASP A 347 5.36 8.26 -2.86
N THR A 348 4.74 7.88 -1.74
CA THR A 348 5.43 7.22 -0.62
C THR A 348 5.94 5.82 -1.01
N ASP A 349 5.13 5.05 -1.75
CA ASP A 349 5.46 3.71 -2.25
C ASP A 349 6.75 3.69 -3.10
N THR A 350 7.08 4.82 -3.73
CA THR A 350 8.24 4.95 -4.63
C THR A 350 9.34 5.82 -4.05
N LEU A 351 9.19 6.31 -2.81
CA LEU A 351 10.03 7.37 -2.24
C LEU A 351 10.17 8.55 -3.20
N PHE A 352 9.05 9.05 -3.71
CA PHE A 352 8.96 10.11 -4.70
C PHE A 352 9.82 9.81 -5.95
N GLY A 353 9.81 8.55 -6.38
CA GLY A 353 10.57 8.03 -7.53
C GLY A 353 12.06 7.75 -7.27
N LEU A 354 12.54 7.85 -6.02
CA LEU A 354 13.94 7.59 -5.66
C LEU A 354 14.21 6.16 -5.19
N ALA A 355 13.20 5.34 -4.91
CA ALA A 355 13.40 3.94 -4.52
C ALA A 355 14.23 3.16 -5.56
N ARG A 356 14.11 3.50 -6.86
CA ARG A 356 14.90 2.89 -7.95
C ARG A 356 16.40 3.16 -7.89
N VAL A 357 16.85 4.13 -7.09
CA VAL A 357 18.28 4.48 -6.91
C VAL A 357 18.93 3.57 -5.87
N LEU A 358 18.14 3.01 -4.96
CA LEU A 358 18.62 2.08 -3.94
C LEU A 358 19.13 0.78 -4.58
N PRO A 359 20.16 0.15 -4.00
CA PRO A 359 20.60 -1.17 -4.44
C PRO A 359 19.48 -2.20 -4.22
N ARG A 360 19.51 -3.27 -5.02
CA ARG A 360 18.52 -4.35 -4.96
C ARG A 360 18.97 -5.42 -3.98
N SER A 361 18.25 -5.54 -2.87
CA SER A 361 18.39 -6.68 -1.96
C SER A 361 17.99 -7.97 -2.65
N PRO A 362 18.56 -9.13 -2.31
CA PRO A 362 17.98 -10.42 -2.71
C PRO A 362 16.72 -10.78 -1.88
N ARG A 363 16.45 -10.07 -0.77
CA ARG A 363 15.20 -10.22 0.00
C ARG A 363 14.05 -9.57 -0.75
N ARG A 364 12.90 -10.25 -0.79
CA ARG A 364 11.66 -9.74 -1.41
C ARG A 364 10.44 -10.04 -0.55
N TYR A 365 9.49 -9.12 -0.61
CA TYR A 365 8.15 -9.31 -0.12
C TYR A 365 7.52 -10.47 -0.88
N THR A 366 6.98 -11.42 -0.13
CA THR A 366 6.14 -12.48 -0.66
C THR A 366 4.85 -12.49 0.12
N ALA A 367 3.74 -12.71 -0.59
CA ALA A 367 2.41 -12.62 -0.02
C ALA A 367 2.04 -13.79 0.90
N GLU A 368 2.94 -14.74 1.07
CA GLU A 368 2.75 -15.98 1.82
C GLU A 368 2.67 -15.65 3.32
N ASN A 369 1.54 -15.93 3.96
CA ASN A 369 1.32 -15.67 5.38
C ASN A 369 1.06 -17.00 6.11
N SER A 370 1.43 -17.12 7.40
CA SER A 370 1.30 -18.37 8.19
C SER A 370 -0.09 -18.59 8.81
N VAL A 371 -0.56 -19.85 8.88
CA VAL A 371 -1.83 -20.22 9.58
C VAL A 371 -1.81 -19.83 11.02
N LYS A 372 -0.67 -20.07 11.67
CA LYS A 372 -0.50 -19.89 13.11
C LYS A 372 -0.86 -18.48 13.58
N TYR A 373 -0.79 -17.49 12.69
CA TYR A 373 -0.97 -16.08 13.02
C TYR A 373 -1.92 -15.32 12.08
N GLY A 374 -2.84 -16.03 11.40
CA GLY A 374 -4.00 -15.40 10.75
C GLY A 374 -4.10 -15.50 9.22
N ALA A 375 -3.38 -16.43 8.59
CA ALA A 375 -3.60 -16.77 7.18
C ALA A 375 -4.20 -18.17 6.98
N PRO A 376 -4.70 -18.50 5.79
CA PRO A 376 -5.31 -19.81 5.58
C PRO A 376 -4.38 -21.01 5.64
N ARG A 377 -3.13 -20.91 5.15
CA ARG A 377 -2.20 -22.05 5.03
C ARG A 377 -0.75 -21.64 5.22
N ASP A 378 0.06 -22.55 5.77
CA ASP A 378 1.51 -22.41 5.84
C ASP A 378 2.06 -22.81 4.45
N THR A 379 2.92 -21.97 3.89
CA THR A 379 3.61 -22.25 2.62
C THR A 379 4.60 -23.41 2.77
N ALA A 380 4.85 -24.13 1.66
CA ALA A 380 5.93 -25.11 1.57
C ALA A 380 7.33 -24.48 1.64
N ARG A 381 7.43 -23.15 1.50
CA ARG A 381 8.67 -22.35 1.53
C ARG A 381 8.60 -21.24 2.61
N PRO A 382 8.49 -21.59 3.90
CA PRO A 382 8.34 -20.59 4.97
C PRO A 382 9.52 -19.61 5.08
N GLU A 383 10.67 -19.94 4.51
CA GLU A 383 11.84 -19.06 4.40
C GLU A 383 11.66 -17.91 3.40
N LEU A 384 10.75 -18.05 2.43
CA LEU A 384 10.48 -17.02 1.44
C LEU A 384 9.41 -16.03 1.90
N ARG A 385 8.61 -16.40 2.91
CA ARG A 385 7.44 -15.65 3.38
C ARG A 385 7.81 -14.28 3.98
N GLN A 386 6.91 -13.31 3.89
CA GLN A 386 7.02 -12.07 4.68
C GLN A 386 6.73 -12.37 6.16
N PRO A 387 7.66 -12.14 7.11
CA PRO A 387 7.38 -12.31 8.53
C PRO A 387 6.31 -11.33 9.01
N LEU A 388 5.52 -11.72 10.00
CA LEU A 388 4.58 -10.81 10.66
C LEU A 388 5.31 -9.99 11.74
N ALA A 389 4.83 -8.77 12.00
CA ALA A 389 5.37 -7.90 13.05
C ALA A 389 5.41 -8.61 14.41
N PHE A 390 4.36 -9.36 14.74
CA PHE A 390 4.30 -10.10 16.00
C PHE A 390 5.31 -11.25 16.08
N GLU A 391 5.62 -11.92 14.97
CA GLU A 391 6.63 -12.99 14.93
C GLU A 391 8.05 -12.44 15.09
N VAL A 392 8.33 -11.31 14.45
CA VAL A 392 9.61 -10.60 14.63
C VAL A 392 9.78 -10.15 16.08
N TRP A 393 8.72 -9.61 16.70
CA TRP A 393 8.71 -9.32 18.14
C TRP A 393 9.04 -10.55 18.99
N GLN A 394 8.35 -11.68 18.76
CA GLN A 394 8.56 -12.91 19.53
C GLN A 394 10.00 -13.42 19.38
N HIS A 395 10.49 -13.47 18.15
CA HIS A 395 11.85 -13.91 17.86
C HIS A 395 12.90 -13.05 18.57
N ILE A 396 12.79 -11.72 18.49
CA ILE A 396 13.71 -10.80 19.17
C ILE A 396 13.65 -11.02 20.68
N ARG A 397 12.44 -11.11 21.27
CA ARG A 397 12.28 -11.35 22.71
C ARG A 397 12.91 -12.66 23.16
N GLU A 398 12.83 -13.71 22.35
CA GLU A 398 13.40 -15.03 22.67
C GLU A 398 14.94 -15.05 22.60
N GLU A 399 15.56 -14.22 21.76
CA GLU A 399 17.02 -14.09 21.68
C GLU A 399 17.64 -13.25 22.80
N LEU A 400 16.84 -12.47 23.53
CA LEU A 400 17.33 -11.62 24.60
C LEU A 400 17.73 -12.41 25.83
N LYS A 401 18.78 -11.94 26.52
CA LYS A 401 19.10 -12.47 27.84
C LYS A 401 18.02 -12.04 28.82
N PRO A 402 17.78 -12.79 29.92
CA PRO A 402 16.74 -12.45 30.90
C PRO A 402 16.85 -11.04 31.50
N THR A 403 18.05 -10.45 31.53
CA THR A 403 18.33 -9.10 32.02
C THR A 403 18.13 -8.01 30.99
N ASP A 404 18.13 -8.35 29.71
CA ASP A 404 18.06 -7.38 28.63
C ASP A 404 16.64 -6.82 28.52
N LYS A 405 16.54 -5.55 28.13
CA LYS A 405 15.26 -4.86 27.90
C LYS A 405 15.25 -4.23 26.52
N ILE A 406 14.06 -4.04 25.97
CA ILE A 406 13.86 -3.48 24.63
C ILE A 406 13.41 -2.03 24.76
N THR A 407 14.06 -1.14 24.01
CA THR A 407 13.51 0.19 23.73
C THR A 407 12.76 0.16 22.39
N ILE A 408 11.56 0.71 22.34
CA ILE A 408 10.79 0.81 21.10
C ILE A 408 10.74 2.28 20.67
N LEU A 409 11.06 2.56 19.41
CA LEU A 409 10.72 3.81 18.74
C LEU A 409 9.58 3.54 17.78
N THR A 410 8.49 4.29 17.87
CA THR A 410 7.34 4.15 16.97
C THR A 410 7.05 5.47 16.27
N ASN A 411 7.12 5.44 14.94
CA ASN A 411 6.78 6.54 14.05
C ASN A 411 5.49 6.31 13.27
N GLY A 412 4.87 5.14 13.42
CA GLY A 412 3.60 4.82 12.77
C GLY A 412 2.39 4.77 13.71
N PRO A 413 1.22 4.37 13.19
CA PRO A 413 0.07 4.01 13.99
C PRO A 413 0.42 2.93 15.02
N LEU A 414 -0.14 3.02 16.22
CA LEU A 414 0.24 2.17 17.35
C LEU A 414 -0.32 0.73 17.28
N THR A 415 -0.84 0.31 16.12
CA THR A 415 -1.51 -0.97 15.86
C THR A 415 -0.64 -2.16 16.27
N ASN A 416 0.62 -2.17 15.84
CA ASN A 416 1.55 -3.26 16.14
C ASN A 416 1.86 -3.34 17.64
N ILE A 417 2.10 -2.19 18.27
CA ILE A 417 2.40 -2.10 19.70
C ILE A 417 1.21 -2.54 20.53
N ALA A 418 -0.01 -2.08 20.19
CA ALA A 418 -1.24 -2.54 20.82
C ALA A 418 -1.41 -4.05 20.68
N ASN A 419 -1.16 -4.60 19.49
CA ASN A 419 -1.24 -6.04 19.25
C ASN A 419 -0.23 -6.82 20.12
N ILE A 420 1.00 -6.31 20.26
CA ILE A 420 2.04 -6.90 21.12
C ILE A 420 1.61 -6.94 22.58
N ILE A 421 1.21 -5.79 23.16
CA ILE A 421 0.86 -5.72 24.59
C ILE A 421 -0.42 -6.49 24.92
N LEU A 422 -1.36 -6.59 23.98
CA LEU A 422 -2.61 -7.33 24.16
C LEU A 422 -2.42 -8.85 24.02
N SER A 423 -1.43 -9.29 23.24
CA SER A 423 -1.24 -10.71 22.91
C SER A 423 -0.10 -11.39 23.69
N ASP A 424 0.90 -10.62 24.16
CA ASP A 424 2.05 -11.16 24.89
C ASP A 424 2.10 -10.59 26.31
N THR A 425 1.71 -11.41 27.29
CA THR A 425 1.65 -11.01 28.71
C THR A 425 3.01 -10.66 29.31
N LYS A 426 4.13 -10.97 28.64
CA LYS A 426 5.48 -10.59 29.08
C LYS A 426 5.94 -9.26 28.49
N ALA A 427 5.22 -8.70 27.50
CA ALA A 427 5.67 -7.53 26.76
C ALA A 427 6.01 -6.34 27.67
N GLU A 428 5.10 -5.95 28.57
CA GLU A 428 5.32 -4.81 29.47
C GLU A 428 6.52 -5.00 30.40
N SER A 429 6.86 -6.25 30.74
CA SER A 429 8.02 -6.55 31.57
C SER A 429 9.34 -6.48 30.79
N VAL A 430 9.33 -6.66 29.47
CA VAL A 430 10.51 -6.69 28.61
C VAL A 430 10.79 -5.33 27.98
N ILE A 431 9.75 -4.55 27.71
CA ILE A 431 9.87 -3.19 27.16
C ILE A 431 10.37 -2.26 28.26
N GLU A 432 11.59 -1.73 28.12
CA GLU A 432 12.14 -0.73 29.03
C GLU A 432 11.38 0.59 28.91
N ARG A 433 11.15 1.02 27.67
CA ARG A 433 10.59 2.32 27.32
C ARG A 433 10.11 2.33 25.89
N ILE A 434 9.10 3.13 25.63
CA ILE A 434 8.64 3.45 24.28
C ILE A 434 8.75 4.96 24.01
N PHE A 435 9.30 5.32 22.85
CA PHE A 435 9.30 6.65 22.28
C PHE A 435 8.23 6.71 21.19
N ILE A 436 7.20 7.53 21.39
CA ILE A 436 6.09 7.65 20.47
C ILE A 436 6.21 8.98 19.72
N VAL A 437 6.48 8.93 18.43
CA VAL A 437 6.43 10.10 17.55
C VAL A 437 5.01 10.23 17.00
N GLY A 438 4.26 11.15 17.60
CA GLY A 438 2.86 11.34 17.29
C GLY A 438 2.14 12.05 18.43
N SER A 439 0.81 12.10 18.34
CA SER A 439 -0.10 12.83 19.23
C SER A 439 -0.09 14.35 19.05
N HIS A 440 -1.28 14.94 19.21
CA HIS A 440 -1.47 16.38 19.34
C HIS A 440 -2.06 16.72 20.71
N LEU A 441 -1.30 17.46 21.53
CA LEU A 441 -1.76 17.95 22.83
C LEU A 441 -2.35 19.35 22.65
N ALA A 442 -3.69 19.45 22.66
CA ALA A 442 -4.38 20.72 22.50
C ALA A 442 -4.08 21.67 23.68
N GLY A 443 -3.18 22.63 23.45
CA GLY A 443 -2.62 23.54 24.46
C GLY A 443 -3.09 25.00 24.38
N GLY A 444 -4.35 25.24 23.99
CA GLY A 444 -5.00 26.56 24.14
C GLY A 444 -4.73 27.65 23.10
N ASN A 445 -3.71 27.53 22.24
CA ASN A 445 -3.32 28.59 21.29
C ASN A 445 -3.69 28.32 19.81
N GLY A 446 -4.86 27.74 19.55
CA GLY A 446 -5.37 27.57 18.17
C GLY A 446 -4.56 26.63 17.27
N ASP A 447 -3.57 25.92 17.81
CA ASP A 447 -2.74 24.98 17.06
C ASP A 447 -3.55 23.71 16.72
N GLY A 448 -3.68 23.43 15.44
CA GLY A 448 -4.45 22.30 14.90
C GLY A 448 -3.63 21.02 14.81
N GLY A 449 -4.32 19.89 14.75
CA GLY A 449 -3.76 18.60 14.34
C GLY A 449 -3.23 18.63 12.90
N ASN A 450 -2.63 17.53 12.44
CA ASN A 450 -2.11 17.42 11.07
C ASN A 450 -3.01 16.58 10.14
N VAL A 451 -4.13 16.01 10.62
CA VAL A 451 -5.11 15.28 9.77
C VAL A 451 -5.82 16.25 8.82
N PHE A 452 -5.27 16.45 7.62
CA PHE A 452 -5.75 17.46 6.67
C PHE A 452 -6.86 16.96 5.73
N THR A 453 -7.00 15.66 5.57
CA THR A 453 -7.98 15.02 4.64
C THR A 453 -9.34 14.78 5.27
N VAL A 454 -9.47 14.95 6.59
CA VAL A 454 -10.73 14.77 7.34
C VAL A 454 -11.08 16.09 8.02
N PRO A 455 -11.79 17.03 7.33
CA PRO A 455 -12.01 18.39 7.83
C PRO A 455 -12.74 18.50 9.18
N SER A 456 -13.49 17.46 9.54
CA SER A 456 -14.19 17.36 10.82
C SER A 456 -13.25 17.08 12.00
N ASN A 457 -12.06 16.53 11.75
CA ASN A 457 -11.07 16.21 12.77
C ASN A 457 -9.90 17.20 12.73
N LYS A 458 -9.96 18.21 13.60
CA LYS A 458 -8.98 19.31 13.65
C LYS A 458 -7.96 19.16 14.78
N PHE A 459 -8.06 18.12 15.59
CA PHE A 459 -7.38 18.04 16.89
C PHE A 459 -6.49 16.81 17.06
N SER A 460 -6.35 16.02 16.00
CA SER A 460 -5.64 14.74 16.06
C SER A 460 -4.38 14.80 15.22
N GLU A 461 -3.40 14.00 15.64
CA GLU A 461 -2.22 13.72 14.85
C GLU A 461 -2.48 12.44 14.02
N PHE A 462 -1.95 12.35 12.81
CA PHE A 462 -2.22 11.31 11.82
C PHE A 462 -2.04 9.89 12.36
N ASN A 463 -0.92 9.58 13.02
CA ASN A 463 -0.67 8.23 13.54
C ASN A 463 -1.71 7.82 14.59
N PHE A 464 -2.09 8.77 15.45
CA PHE A 464 -3.14 8.56 16.45
C PHE A 464 -4.53 8.46 15.81
N PHE A 465 -4.77 9.15 14.70
CA PHE A 465 -6.02 9.07 13.94
C PHE A 465 -6.14 7.76 13.15
N LEU A 466 -5.03 7.24 12.62
CA LEU A 466 -5.01 6.03 11.81
C LEU A 466 -5.36 4.76 12.61
N ASP A 467 -5.10 4.76 13.92
CA ASP A 467 -5.63 3.76 14.84
C ASP A 467 -5.87 4.35 16.26
N PRO A 468 -7.03 4.99 16.48
CA PRO A 468 -7.32 5.67 17.74
C PRO A 468 -7.55 4.68 18.89
N GLN A 469 -7.93 3.44 18.60
CA GLN A 469 -8.13 2.40 19.60
C GLN A 469 -6.80 1.83 20.07
N ALA A 470 -5.88 1.54 19.14
CA ALA A 470 -4.52 1.15 19.50
C ALA A 470 -3.80 2.27 20.24
N ALA A 471 -3.92 3.52 19.78
CA ALA A 471 -3.32 4.65 20.46
C ALA A 471 -3.83 4.80 21.90
N LYS A 472 -5.13 4.64 22.12
CA LYS A 472 -5.70 4.61 23.46
C LYS A 472 -5.17 3.45 24.30
N ALA A 473 -5.15 2.23 23.75
CA ALA A 473 -4.67 1.05 24.47
C ALA A 473 -3.21 1.18 24.91
N VAL A 474 -2.34 1.70 24.05
CA VAL A 474 -0.91 1.88 24.35
C VAL A 474 -0.71 3.03 25.34
N VAL A 475 -1.35 4.18 25.15
CA VAL A 475 -1.20 5.33 26.05
C VAL A 475 -1.71 5.04 27.46
N GLU A 476 -2.75 4.22 27.59
CA GLU A 476 -3.32 3.82 28.88
C GLU A 476 -2.65 2.57 29.50
N SER A 477 -1.64 2.00 28.83
CA SER A 477 -0.87 0.83 29.32
C SER A 477 0.10 1.18 30.45
N ASP A 478 0.76 0.15 31.02
CA ASP A 478 1.73 0.36 32.09
C ASP A 478 3.14 0.72 31.66
N LEU A 479 3.39 0.83 30.35
CA LEU A 479 4.69 1.17 29.76
C LEU A 479 5.24 2.54 30.20
N ASP A 480 6.58 2.67 30.23
CA ASP A 480 7.28 3.97 30.34
C ASP A 480 7.26 4.67 28.98
N ILE A 481 6.39 5.67 28.84
CA ILE A 481 6.13 6.37 27.56
C ILE A 481 6.82 7.73 27.56
N THR A 482 7.63 7.96 26.52
CA THR A 482 8.08 9.30 26.10
C THR A 482 7.39 9.69 24.81
N LEU A 483 6.54 10.70 24.90
CA LEU A 483 5.81 11.27 23.77
C LEU A 483 6.63 12.38 23.12
N ILE A 484 6.75 12.31 21.79
CA ILE A 484 7.32 13.34 20.92
C ILE A 484 6.15 13.96 20.14
N PRO A 485 5.44 14.93 20.75
CA PRO A 485 4.19 15.45 20.19
C PRO A 485 4.43 16.29 18.94
N LEU A 486 3.35 16.50 18.17
CA LEU A 486 3.36 17.32 16.96
C LEU A 486 3.96 18.72 17.15
N ARG A 487 3.80 19.31 18.34
CA ARG A 487 4.42 20.60 18.70
C ARG A 487 5.96 20.55 18.74
N ALA A 488 6.54 19.44 19.21
CA ALA A 488 7.99 19.25 19.19
C ALA A 488 8.49 18.97 17.77
N GLN A 489 7.76 18.13 17.04
CA GLN A 489 8.03 17.81 15.64
C GLN A 489 8.07 19.06 14.74
N ARG A 490 7.10 19.97 14.92
CA ARG A 490 7.02 21.24 14.18
C ARG A 490 8.20 22.19 14.42
N GLN A 491 8.95 22.05 15.52
CA GLN A 491 10.15 22.87 15.78
C GLN A 491 11.29 22.53 14.81
N VAL A 492 11.25 21.35 14.18
CA VAL A 492 12.30 20.85 13.29
C VAL A 492 11.80 20.53 11.87
N ALA A 493 10.56 20.88 11.54
CA ALA A 493 9.93 20.60 10.25
C ALA A 493 10.23 21.65 9.15
N SER A 494 11.52 21.95 8.88
CA SER A 494 11.93 22.90 7.85
C SER A 494 12.79 22.26 6.77
N PHE A 495 12.24 22.14 5.55
CA PHE A 495 13.00 21.68 4.39
C PHE A 495 14.23 22.54 4.12
N LYS A 496 14.12 23.86 4.32
CA LYS A 496 15.24 24.79 4.06
C LYS A 496 16.40 24.50 4.99
N GLU A 497 16.13 24.29 6.28
CA GLU A 497 17.18 24.10 7.27
C GLU A 497 17.82 22.72 7.17
N VAL A 498 17.03 21.66 6.99
CA VAL A 498 17.55 20.29 6.85
C VAL A 498 18.37 20.11 5.56
N THR A 499 17.94 20.69 4.44
CA THR A 499 18.72 20.62 3.19
C THR A 499 20.00 21.46 3.27
N ARG A 500 19.95 22.61 3.97
CA ARG A 500 21.12 23.44 4.23
C ARG A 500 22.18 22.70 5.06
N SER A 501 21.78 21.98 6.10
CA SER A 501 22.72 21.24 6.95
C SER A 501 23.37 20.05 6.25
N LEU A 502 22.67 19.41 5.30
CA LEU A 502 23.23 18.32 4.49
C LEU A 502 24.12 18.81 3.32
N CYS A 503 23.95 20.05 2.86
CA CYS A 503 24.68 20.57 1.70
C CYS A 503 26.18 20.77 1.96
N THR A 504 26.56 21.08 3.20
CA THR A 504 27.91 21.53 3.59
C THR A 504 28.87 20.42 4.01
N ALA A 505 28.44 19.16 4.00
CA ALA A 505 29.18 18.05 4.57
C ALA A 505 29.79 17.10 3.51
N GLU A 506 30.82 16.33 3.88
CA GLU A 506 31.30 15.20 3.09
C GLU A 506 30.19 14.18 2.88
N LYS A 507 29.93 13.80 1.63
CA LYS A 507 28.72 13.05 1.28
C LYS A 507 28.96 11.54 1.32
N THR A 508 28.35 10.87 2.29
CA THR A 508 28.07 9.43 2.25
C THR A 508 26.96 9.15 1.24
N PRO A 509 26.82 7.90 0.72
CA PRO A 509 25.68 7.51 -0.11
C PRO A 509 24.32 7.83 0.53
N GLU A 510 24.18 7.57 1.82
CA GLU A 510 22.96 7.79 2.61
C GLU A 510 22.61 9.26 2.76
N SER A 511 23.61 10.10 3.03
CA SER A 511 23.44 11.56 3.08
C SER A 511 23.05 12.12 1.71
N SER A 512 23.64 11.58 0.63
CA SER A 512 23.29 11.96 -0.75
C SER A 512 21.85 11.58 -1.09
N PHE A 513 21.43 10.36 -0.74
CA PHE A 513 20.07 9.88 -0.92
C PHE A 513 19.08 10.74 -0.12
N ALA A 514 19.37 10.99 1.17
CA ALA A 514 18.54 11.83 2.03
C ALA A 514 18.38 13.25 1.47
N TYR A 515 19.49 13.87 1.05
CA TYR A 515 19.47 15.19 0.43
C TYR A 515 18.60 15.22 -0.84
N GLN A 516 18.72 14.21 -1.72
CA GLN A 516 17.93 14.12 -2.95
C GLN A 516 16.43 13.93 -2.67
N LEU A 517 16.07 13.11 -1.69
CA LEU A 517 14.68 12.90 -1.28
C LEU A 517 14.06 14.18 -0.73
N LEU A 518 14.75 14.81 0.23
CA LEU A 518 14.30 16.06 0.86
C LEU A 518 14.19 17.20 -0.17
N LEU A 519 15.12 17.30 -1.11
CA LEU A 519 15.09 18.31 -2.17
C LEU A 519 13.92 18.07 -3.15
N SER A 520 13.66 16.81 -3.52
CA SER A 520 12.55 16.44 -4.39
C SER A 520 11.21 16.80 -3.75
N MET A 521 11.02 16.43 -2.48
CA MET A 521 9.83 16.80 -1.70
C MET A 521 9.68 18.32 -1.59
N GLN A 522 10.75 19.05 -1.23
CA GLN A 522 10.71 20.51 -1.14
C GLN A 522 10.28 21.16 -2.48
N LYS A 523 10.79 20.65 -3.61
CA LYS A 523 10.42 21.14 -4.94
C LYS A 523 8.94 20.91 -5.24
N LEU A 524 8.41 19.74 -4.90
CA LEU A 524 6.99 19.41 -5.08
C LEU A 524 6.10 20.30 -4.22
N GLN A 525 6.43 20.48 -2.94
CA GLN A 525 5.68 21.36 -2.02
C GLN A 525 5.62 22.80 -2.53
N LYS A 526 6.74 23.33 -3.05
CA LYS A 526 6.80 24.71 -3.60
C LYS A 526 5.98 24.88 -4.88
N ASN A 527 5.94 23.86 -5.73
CA ASN A 527 5.38 23.99 -7.08
C ASN A 527 3.92 23.51 -7.19
N ASN A 528 3.42 22.75 -6.22
CA ASN A 528 2.09 22.16 -6.30
C ASN A 528 1.40 22.13 -4.93
N GLN A 529 0.21 22.75 -4.88
CA GLN A 529 -0.61 22.83 -3.67
C GLN A 529 -1.03 21.47 -3.11
N ALA A 530 -1.13 20.43 -3.96
CA ALA A 530 -1.46 19.07 -3.52
C ALA A 530 -0.40 18.45 -2.58
N TYR A 531 0.80 19.03 -2.51
CA TYR A 531 1.92 18.55 -1.70
C TYR A 531 2.16 19.39 -0.44
N ARG A 532 1.23 20.27 -0.06
CA ARG A 532 1.46 21.19 1.08
C ARG A 532 1.77 20.48 2.39
N HIS A 533 1.23 19.29 2.61
CA HIS A 533 1.31 18.53 3.86
C HIS A 533 2.61 17.74 4.06
N ILE A 534 3.44 17.58 3.02
CA ILE A 534 4.58 16.63 3.08
C ILE A 534 5.74 17.09 3.97
N ASP A 535 5.69 18.32 4.51
CA ASP A 535 6.62 18.78 5.54
C ASP A 535 6.41 18.08 6.88
N MET A 536 5.23 17.48 7.13
CA MET A 536 5.00 16.72 8.36
C MET A 536 5.98 15.54 8.51
N PHE A 537 6.39 14.92 7.39
CA PHE A 537 7.37 13.82 7.38
C PHE A 537 8.75 14.22 7.92
N LEU A 538 9.08 15.52 7.96
CA LEU A 538 10.32 16.01 8.57
C LEU A 538 10.30 15.87 10.09
N GLY A 539 9.11 15.93 10.69
CA GLY A 539 8.91 15.79 12.13
C GLY A 539 9.21 14.38 12.64
N GLU A 540 9.00 13.36 11.80
CA GLU A 540 9.19 11.94 12.13
C GLU A 540 10.67 11.59 12.39
N LEU A 541 11.59 12.36 11.81
CA LEU A 541 13.02 12.25 12.03
C LEU A 541 13.43 12.52 13.48
N LEU A 542 12.65 13.33 14.19
CA LEU A 542 12.97 13.77 15.55
C LEU A 542 13.11 12.59 16.50
N GLY A 543 12.30 11.54 16.35
CA GLY A 543 12.37 10.35 17.20
C GLY A 543 13.73 9.66 17.15
N ALA A 544 14.22 9.38 15.94
CA ALA A 544 15.51 8.72 15.74
C ALA A 544 16.68 9.59 16.19
N VAL A 545 16.70 10.88 15.81
CA VAL A 545 17.77 11.79 16.23
C VAL A 545 17.76 11.99 17.74
N PHE A 546 16.59 12.13 18.36
CA PHE A 546 16.47 12.25 19.80
C PHE A 546 16.97 10.99 20.51
N LEU A 547 16.59 9.80 20.04
CA LEU A 547 17.04 8.53 20.61
C LEU A 547 18.58 8.39 20.60
N VAL A 548 19.23 8.85 19.52
CA VAL A 548 20.69 8.72 19.33
C VAL A 548 21.47 9.86 19.99
N GLN A 549 20.97 11.10 19.92
CA GLN A 549 21.72 12.33 20.20
C GLN A 549 21.11 13.18 21.33
N GLN A 550 20.24 12.61 22.17
CA GLN A 550 19.50 13.32 23.23
C GLN A 550 20.35 14.32 24.03
N SER A 551 21.58 13.95 24.41
CA SER A 551 22.51 14.76 25.21
C SER A 551 22.95 16.07 24.55
N HIS A 552 22.82 16.17 23.22
CA HIS A 552 23.27 17.32 22.43
C HIS A 552 22.14 18.29 22.05
N LEU A 553 20.87 17.91 22.26
CA LEU A 553 19.71 18.64 21.73
C LEU A 553 19.11 19.69 22.67
N ASN A 554 19.74 19.98 23.82
CA ASN A 554 19.26 20.89 24.87
C ASN A 554 17.72 20.95 24.97
N HIS A 555 17.13 19.95 25.64
CA HIS A 555 15.69 19.69 25.57
C HIS A 555 15.01 19.80 26.93
N SER A 556 13.69 20.01 26.91
CA SER A 556 12.86 19.97 28.11
C SER A 556 11.78 18.90 28.00
N ILE A 557 11.61 18.13 29.08
CA ILE A 557 10.58 17.10 29.21
C ILE A 557 9.71 17.45 30.41
N THR A 558 8.38 17.46 30.22
CA THR A 558 7.42 17.53 31.33
C THR A 558 6.63 16.23 31.48
N GLN A 559 6.13 16.00 32.67
CA GLN A 559 5.19 14.91 32.92
C GLN A 559 3.75 15.41 32.79
N ARG A 560 2.93 14.71 32.00
CA ARG A 560 1.54 15.07 31.74
C ARG A 560 0.65 13.85 31.86
N ALA A 561 -0.49 14.00 32.53
CA ALA A 561 -1.54 12.98 32.54
C ALA A 561 -2.40 13.13 31.27
N ILE A 562 -2.45 12.08 30.44
CA ILE A 562 -3.15 12.11 29.15
C ILE A 562 -4.12 10.93 28.98
N THR A 563 -5.02 11.05 28.01
CA THR A 563 -5.84 9.96 27.46
C THR A 563 -6.16 10.27 25.99
N VAL A 564 -6.52 9.25 25.22
CA VAL A 564 -6.85 9.36 23.79
C VAL A 564 -8.34 9.12 23.59
N ARG A 565 -8.99 9.96 22.78
CA ARG A 565 -10.40 9.79 22.41
C ARG A 565 -10.52 8.86 21.20
N SER A 566 -11.53 8.00 21.25
CA SER A 566 -11.90 7.07 20.19
C SER A 566 -13.41 6.85 20.15
N GLY A 567 -13.95 6.48 18.99
CA GLY A 567 -15.35 6.14 18.73
C GLY A 567 -16.13 7.14 17.88
N HIS A 568 -15.50 8.22 17.39
CA HIS A 568 -16.15 9.16 16.48
C HIS A 568 -15.10 9.93 15.65
N VAL A 569 -15.18 9.82 14.32
CA VAL A 569 -14.17 10.31 13.36
C VAL A 569 -13.71 11.75 13.60
N SER A 570 -14.59 12.66 14.03
CA SER A 570 -14.23 14.07 14.28
C SER A 570 -13.31 14.31 15.50
N ILE A 571 -13.15 13.33 16.37
CA ILE A 571 -12.37 13.40 17.61
C ILE A 571 -11.43 12.20 17.79
N ASP A 572 -11.49 11.22 16.89
CA ASP A 572 -10.65 10.02 16.92
C ASP A 572 -9.18 10.39 16.85
N GLY A 573 -8.38 9.89 17.79
CA GLY A 573 -6.96 10.18 17.89
C GLY A 573 -6.64 11.48 18.65
N GLN A 574 -7.66 12.20 19.13
CA GLN A 574 -7.44 13.40 19.92
C GLN A 574 -6.87 13.05 21.29
N THR A 575 -5.69 13.56 21.61
CA THR A 575 -5.08 13.43 22.94
C THR A 575 -5.49 14.59 23.83
N ILE A 576 -6.07 14.29 24.98
CA ILE A 576 -6.55 15.29 25.95
C ILE A 576 -5.77 15.21 27.26
N LEU A 577 -5.50 16.38 27.85
CA LEU A 577 -4.92 16.48 29.18
C LEU A 577 -5.98 16.16 30.24
N ARG A 578 -5.69 15.21 31.12
CA ARG A 578 -6.53 14.86 32.28
C ARG A 578 -6.04 15.60 33.52
N ARG A 579 -6.97 16.19 34.28
CA ARG A 579 -6.67 16.78 35.60
C ARG A 579 -6.60 15.73 36.72
N THR A 580 -7.31 14.60 36.56
CA THR A 580 -7.32 13.46 37.48
C THR A 580 -7.46 12.15 36.68
N ASN A 581 -6.87 11.05 37.16
CA ASN A 581 -7.00 9.67 36.63
C ASN A 581 -6.48 9.41 35.19
N GLY A 582 -5.54 10.19 34.66
CA GLY A 582 -4.86 9.88 33.39
C GLY A 582 -3.50 9.21 33.61
N LYS A 583 -3.02 8.40 32.65
CA LYS A 583 -1.65 7.86 32.67
C LYS A 583 -0.67 9.02 32.55
N VAL A 584 0.28 9.10 33.48
CA VAL A 584 1.35 10.08 33.45
C VAL A 584 2.41 9.62 32.47
N VAL A 585 2.64 10.40 31.43
CA VAL A 585 3.69 10.16 30.41
C VAL A 585 4.70 11.30 30.41
N LYS A 586 5.92 11.02 29.92
CA LYS A 586 6.92 12.05 29.64
C LYS A 586 6.60 12.68 28.29
N VAL A 587 6.64 14.00 28.19
CA VAL A 587 6.33 14.75 26.96
C VAL A 587 7.52 15.66 26.63
N LEU A 588 8.07 15.52 25.43
CA LEU A 588 9.07 16.45 24.89
C LEU A 588 8.38 17.78 24.53
N ASP A 589 8.70 18.86 25.26
CA ASP A 589 8.07 20.16 25.04
C ASP A 589 8.88 21.04 24.08
N HIS A 590 10.20 21.08 24.26
CA HIS A 590 11.11 21.94 23.50
C HIS A 590 12.46 21.27 23.28
N LEU A 591 13.12 21.64 22.19
CA LEU A 591 14.51 21.32 21.89
C LEU A 591 15.18 22.44 21.09
N ASP A 592 16.51 22.45 21.08
CA ASP A 592 17.31 23.31 20.21
C ASP A 592 17.28 22.80 18.76
N ALA A 593 16.59 23.55 17.88
CA ALA A 593 16.42 23.20 16.49
C ALA A 593 17.72 23.29 15.67
N ASP A 594 18.61 24.25 15.97
CA ASP A 594 19.88 24.40 15.26
C ASP A 594 20.85 23.27 15.64
N ALA A 595 20.87 22.89 16.93
CA ALA A 595 21.58 21.70 17.38
C ALA A 595 21.03 20.44 16.70
N TYR A 596 19.71 20.31 16.58
CA TYR A 596 19.07 19.19 15.88
C TYR A 596 19.56 19.05 14.43
N TYR A 597 19.48 20.11 13.62
CA TYR A 597 19.90 20.02 12.21
C TYR A 597 21.39 19.70 12.05
N THR A 598 22.20 20.18 12.99
CA THR A 598 23.63 19.91 13.06
C THR A 598 23.89 18.43 13.37
N GLU A 599 23.25 17.88 14.40
CA GLU A 599 23.43 16.48 14.80
C GLU A 599 22.85 15.50 13.77
N PHE A 600 21.72 15.83 13.14
CA PHE A 600 21.18 15.07 12.02
C PHE A 600 22.18 14.96 10.87
N ALA A 601 22.77 16.08 10.44
CA ALA A 601 23.77 16.10 9.38
C ALA A 601 25.04 15.34 9.80
N LYS A 602 25.56 15.53 11.01
CA LYS A 602 26.73 14.78 11.52
C LYS A 602 26.49 13.27 11.47
N LEU A 603 25.30 12.83 11.88
CA LEU A 603 24.94 11.41 11.92
C LEU A 603 24.93 10.78 10.52
N LEU A 604 24.25 11.41 9.54
CA LEU A 604 24.18 10.87 8.18
C LEU A 604 25.54 10.88 7.46
N ASN A 605 26.41 11.84 7.78
CA ASN A 605 27.73 11.96 7.15
C ASN A 605 28.83 11.11 7.83
N ALA A 606 28.53 10.41 8.93
CA ALA A 606 29.50 9.58 9.63
C ALA A 606 30.01 8.42 8.76
N LYS A 607 31.32 8.35 8.48
CA LYS A 607 31.88 7.29 7.61
C LYS A 607 32.01 5.91 8.27
N LYS A 608 32.01 5.84 9.61
CA LYS A 608 32.25 4.59 10.37
C LYS A 608 31.20 3.51 10.07
N GLN A 609 29.95 3.90 9.85
CA GLN A 609 28.86 3.01 9.46
C GLN A 609 28.25 3.50 8.15
N SER A 610 29.03 3.53 7.07
CA SER A 610 28.51 3.88 5.74
C SER A 610 28.02 2.67 4.97
N ALA A 611 27.18 2.92 3.96
CA ALA A 611 26.69 1.92 3.02
C ALA A 611 27.81 1.00 2.47
N VAL A 612 27.52 -0.30 2.40
CA VAL A 612 28.35 -1.33 1.76
C VAL A 612 28.18 -1.31 0.24
N VAL A 613 26.97 -0.95 -0.22
CA VAL A 613 26.67 -0.70 -1.64
C VAL A 613 25.75 0.53 -1.70
N GLY A 614 26.27 1.66 -2.16
CA GLY A 614 25.61 2.95 -2.01
C GLY A 614 24.49 3.26 -3.00
N SER A 615 24.38 2.50 -4.10
CA SER A 615 23.35 2.71 -5.13
C SER A 615 23.20 1.50 -6.06
N PHE A 616 22.09 1.46 -6.80
CA PHE A 616 21.91 0.47 -7.87
C PHE A 616 22.97 0.58 -8.98
N ASP A 617 23.41 1.80 -9.31
CA ASP A 617 24.47 1.98 -10.31
C ASP A 617 25.81 1.44 -9.84
N GLU A 618 26.12 1.60 -8.55
CA GLU A 618 27.27 0.95 -7.94
C GLU A 618 27.15 -0.58 -7.96
N GLN A 619 25.98 -1.11 -7.58
CA GLN A 619 25.70 -2.54 -7.59
C GLN A 619 25.85 -3.14 -9.00
N LYS A 620 25.32 -2.49 -10.04
CA LYS A 620 25.50 -2.90 -11.44
C LYS A 620 26.97 -2.91 -11.85
N ARG A 621 27.79 -1.94 -11.40
CA ARG A 621 29.23 -1.96 -11.67
C ARG A 621 29.93 -3.13 -10.99
N MET A 622 29.45 -3.57 -9.82
CA MET A 622 29.97 -4.75 -9.15
C MET A 622 29.61 -6.03 -9.90
N TRP A 623 28.39 -6.16 -10.44
CA TRP A 623 27.99 -7.36 -11.20
C TRP A 623 28.60 -7.45 -12.61
N ASN A 624 29.21 -6.38 -13.10
CA ASN A 624 29.92 -6.33 -14.39
C ASN A 624 31.43 -6.56 -14.28
N LYS A 625 32.00 -6.50 -13.08
CA LYS A 625 33.41 -6.75 -12.79
C LYS A 625 33.61 -8.17 -12.33
#